data_AF-A0AAV4CQ01-F1
#
_entry.id   AF-A0AAV4CQ01-F1
#
_cell.length_a   1.000
_cell.length_b   1.000
_cell.length_c   1.000
_cell.angle_alpha   90.00
_cell.angle_beta   90.00
_cell.angle_gamma   90.00
#
_symmetry.space_group_name_H-M   'P 1'
#
loop_
_entity.id
_entity.type
_entity.pdbx_description
1 polymer ?
#
loop_
_entity_poly.entity_id
_entity_poly.type
_entity_poly.pdbx_seq_one_letter_code
_entity_poly.pdbx_strand_id
1 'polypeptide(L)'
;MMISKRYRKTLLLAKTYSSADCYSDHVPVVGKFKLKLKKNSKPFTNIKFDLAILKTNQTIREKYQISVQNKFEALGGAEEVEQQWENFKSAIMEAATEVIPKVKRKAKQKWMTEEILNLMEERRCAKGNKEKYEQIHKKVQEKCTMSKENWINEKCKEIEQQRKHAPQTIYRNIEEIIGKRTCLSTGCIKAMNGDIIIDKEKILER
;
A
#
# COMPACT_ATOMS: atom_id res chain seq x y z
N MET A 1 3.80 -2.89 -30.99
CA MET A 1 4.72 -3.58 -30.05
C MET A 1 5.86 -4.17 -30.85
N MET A 2 7.09 -3.71 -30.62
CA MET A 2 8.27 -4.21 -31.32
C MET A 2 9.10 -5.08 -30.37
N ILE A 3 9.59 -6.22 -30.85
CA ILE A 3 10.36 -7.18 -30.06
C ILE A 3 11.56 -7.63 -30.90
N SER A 4 12.75 -7.68 -30.29
CA SER A 4 13.95 -8.21 -30.95
C SER A 4 13.73 -9.67 -31.41
N LYS A 5 14.32 -10.02 -32.56
CA LYS A 5 14.23 -11.37 -33.16
C LYS A 5 14.59 -12.48 -32.16
N ARG A 6 15.57 -12.23 -31.28
CA ARG A 6 15.99 -13.15 -30.22
C ARG A 6 14.85 -13.55 -29.27
N TYR A 7 13.96 -12.63 -28.94
CA TYR A 7 12.90 -12.82 -27.94
C TYR A 7 11.52 -13.06 -28.55
N ARG A 8 11.42 -13.15 -29.89
CA ARG A 8 10.13 -13.35 -30.58
C ARG A 8 9.36 -14.56 -30.04
N LYS A 9 10.05 -15.67 -29.75
CA LYS A 9 9.46 -16.90 -29.19
C LYS A 9 8.95 -16.78 -27.74
N THR A 10 9.24 -15.67 -27.05
CA THR A 10 8.80 -15.45 -25.66
C THR A 10 7.42 -14.79 -25.57
N LEU A 11 6.96 -14.14 -26.64
CA LEU A 11 5.62 -13.58 -26.71
C LEU A 11 4.60 -14.71 -26.87
N LEU A 12 3.72 -14.88 -25.89
CA LEU A 12 2.64 -15.86 -25.92
C LEU A 12 1.36 -15.30 -26.55
N LEU A 13 1.09 -14.01 -26.33
CA LEU A 13 -0.12 -13.35 -26.80
C LEU A 13 0.15 -11.86 -26.94
N ALA A 14 -0.36 -11.24 -28.00
CA ALA A 14 -0.52 -9.80 -28.10
C ALA A 14 -1.96 -9.51 -28.50
N LYS A 15 -2.68 -8.75 -27.69
CA LYS A 15 -4.07 -8.36 -27.99
C LYS A 15 -4.36 -6.93 -27.57
N THR A 16 -5.25 -6.29 -28.31
CA THR A 16 -5.86 -5.01 -27.95
C THR A 16 -6.92 -5.23 -26.87
N TYR A 17 -6.99 -4.30 -25.92
CA TYR A 17 -8.06 -4.24 -24.92
C TYR A 17 -9.00 -3.09 -25.25
N SER A 18 -9.86 -3.27 -26.27
CA SER A 18 -10.80 -2.25 -26.75
C SER A 18 -11.77 -1.77 -25.66
N SER A 19 -12.19 -2.69 -24.78
CA SER A 19 -13.05 -2.41 -23.63
C SER A 19 -12.35 -1.65 -22.49
N ALA A 20 -11.03 -1.45 -22.55
CA ALA A 20 -10.37 -0.61 -21.55
C ALA A 20 -10.68 0.87 -21.81
N ASP A 21 -11.13 1.55 -20.77
CA ASP A 21 -11.34 2.99 -20.78
C ASP A 21 -10.12 3.69 -20.19
N CYS A 22 -9.31 4.28 -21.07
CA CYS A 22 -8.04 4.92 -20.71
C CYS A 22 -8.05 6.44 -20.96
N TYR A 23 -9.23 7.02 -21.24
CA TYR A 23 -9.35 8.44 -21.62
C TYR A 23 -8.36 8.85 -22.72
N SER A 24 -8.21 7.97 -23.71
CA SER A 24 -7.41 8.20 -24.92
C SER A 24 -8.15 7.57 -26.09
N ASP A 25 -8.00 8.19 -27.24
CA ASP A 25 -8.32 7.66 -28.57
C ASP A 25 -7.53 6.38 -28.90
N HIS A 26 -6.44 6.11 -28.20
CA HIS A 26 -5.68 4.88 -28.33
C HIS A 26 -6.24 3.72 -27.51
N VAL A 27 -6.27 2.54 -28.12
CA VAL A 27 -6.60 1.28 -27.46
C VAL A 27 -5.32 0.65 -26.89
N PRO A 28 -5.26 0.31 -25.59
CA PRO A 28 -4.07 -0.32 -25.03
C PRO A 28 -3.84 -1.71 -25.65
N VAL A 29 -2.59 -1.99 -25.98
CA VAL A 29 -2.13 -3.30 -26.44
C VAL A 29 -1.40 -4.00 -25.29
N VAL A 30 -1.86 -5.20 -24.95
CA VAL A 30 -1.29 -6.01 -23.89
C VAL A 30 -0.59 -7.22 -24.49
N GLY A 31 0.68 -7.37 -24.14
CA GLY A 31 1.48 -8.54 -24.49
C GLY A 31 1.68 -9.45 -23.28
N LYS A 32 1.42 -10.75 -23.43
CA LYS A 32 1.76 -11.78 -22.45
C LYS A 32 3.10 -12.40 -22.85
N PHE A 33 4.08 -12.35 -21.97
CA PHE A 33 5.43 -12.84 -22.24
C PHE A 33 5.82 -13.96 -21.26
N LYS A 34 6.54 -14.97 -21.76
CA LYS A 34 7.19 -16.02 -20.98
C LYS A 34 8.69 -15.71 -20.89
N LEU A 35 9.08 -14.98 -19.85
CA LEU A 35 10.46 -14.54 -19.64
C LEU A 35 10.99 -15.09 -18.31
N LYS A 36 12.24 -15.55 -18.30
CA LYS A 36 13.00 -15.78 -17.07
C LYS A 36 13.76 -14.49 -16.75
N LEU A 37 13.21 -13.68 -15.86
CA LEU A 37 13.84 -12.44 -15.39
C LEU A 37 14.56 -12.72 -14.08
N LYS A 38 15.79 -12.22 -13.92
CA LYS A 38 16.44 -12.17 -12.61
C LYS A 38 15.67 -11.16 -11.77
N LYS A 39 14.93 -11.66 -10.77
CA LYS A 39 14.29 -10.80 -9.79
C LYS A 39 15.38 -10.24 -8.90
N ASN A 40 15.54 -8.91 -8.88
CA ASN A 40 16.26 -8.28 -7.78
C ASN A 40 15.45 -8.59 -6.52
N SER A 41 15.97 -9.48 -5.69
CA SER A 41 15.31 -9.93 -4.47
C SER A 41 15.21 -8.73 -3.54
N LYS A 42 14.06 -8.05 -3.58
CA LYS A 42 13.66 -7.23 -2.44
C LYS A 42 13.49 -8.21 -1.28
N PRO A 43 14.04 -7.93 -0.09
CA PRO A 43 13.82 -8.78 1.06
C PRO A 43 12.32 -9.05 1.21
N PHE A 44 11.98 -10.28 1.61
CA PHE A 44 10.59 -10.70 1.78
C PHE A 44 9.84 -9.59 2.55
N THR A 45 8.78 -9.05 1.94
CA THR A 45 7.91 -8.12 2.68
C THR A 45 7.23 -8.94 3.75
N ASN A 46 7.62 -8.72 5.01
CA ASN A 46 7.01 -9.38 6.16
C ASN A 46 5.48 -9.29 6.06
N ILE A 47 4.82 -10.43 6.24
CA ILE A 47 3.36 -10.49 6.36
C ILE A 47 3.00 -9.58 7.54
N LYS A 48 2.13 -8.60 7.30
CA LYS A 48 1.62 -7.73 8.35
C LYS A 48 0.36 -8.35 8.92
N PHE A 49 0.37 -8.66 10.20
CA PHE A 49 -0.80 -9.12 10.95
C PHE A 49 -1.57 -7.93 11.50
N ASP A 50 -2.90 -8.05 11.53
CA ASP A 50 -3.75 -7.02 12.12
C ASP A 50 -3.83 -7.18 13.64
N LEU A 51 -2.79 -6.69 14.34
CA LEU A 51 -2.66 -6.79 15.79
C LEU A 51 -3.73 -5.98 16.55
N ALA A 52 -4.44 -5.05 15.88
CA ALA A 52 -5.52 -4.31 16.52
C ALA A 52 -6.66 -5.24 16.95
N ILE A 53 -6.88 -6.32 16.19
CA ILE A 53 -7.92 -7.31 16.48
C ILE A 53 -7.67 -8.02 17.81
N LEU A 54 -6.42 -8.20 18.22
CA LEU A 54 -6.10 -8.79 19.52
C LEU A 54 -6.52 -7.90 20.70
N LYS A 55 -6.68 -6.59 20.47
CA LYS A 55 -7.18 -5.65 21.49
C LYS A 55 -8.71 -5.60 21.51
N THR A 56 -9.35 -5.76 20.34
CA THR A 56 -10.80 -5.65 20.19
C THR A 56 -11.53 -6.96 20.45
N ASN A 57 -10.94 -8.10 20.05
CA ASN A 57 -11.58 -9.41 20.10
C ASN A 57 -10.85 -10.35 21.07
N GLN A 58 -11.46 -10.54 22.23
CA GLN A 58 -10.94 -11.39 23.30
C GLN A 58 -10.81 -12.86 22.87
N THR A 59 -11.74 -13.38 22.06
CA THR A 59 -11.71 -14.80 21.64
C THR A 59 -10.52 -15.13 20.75
N ILE A 60 -10.13 -14.19 19.87
CA ILE A 60 -8.96 -14.35 18.99
C ILE A 60 -7.68 -14.27 19.81
N ARG A 61 -7.66 -13.39 20.82
CA ARG A 61 -6.53 -13.27 21.76
C ARG A 61 -6.29 -14.56 22.52
N GLU A 62 -7.33 -15.15 23.09
CA GLU A 62 -7.24 -16.42 23.84
C GLU A 62 -6.80 -17.57 22.93
N LYS A 63 -7.40 -17.69 21.74
CA LYS A 63 -6.98 -18.69 20.75
C LYS A 63 -5.52 -18.55 20.34
N TYR A 64 -5.06 -17.31 20.15
CA TYR A 64 -3.66 -17.05 19.81
C TYR A 64 -2.72 -17.44 20.94
N GLN A 65 -3.06 -17.09 22.19
CA GLN A 65 -2.26 -17.46 23.37
C GLN A 65 -2.14 -18.98 23.52
N ILE A 66 -3.26 -19.70 23.39
CA ILE A 66 -3.27 -21.17 23.46
C ILE A 66 -2.46 -21.76 22.30
N SER A 67 -2.61 -21.24 21.08
CA SER A 67 -1.88 -21.71 19.91
C SER A 67 -0.36 -21.53 20.07
N VAL A 68 0.09 -20.38 20.59
CA VAL A 68 1.52 -20.14 20.89
C VAL A 68 2.02 -21.12 21.94
N GLN A 69 1.29 -21.30 23.04
CA GLN A 69 1.68 -22.19 24.13
C GLN A 69 1.83 -23.63 23.63
N ASN A 70 0.80 -24.15 22.95
CA ASN A 70 0.79 -25.52 22.45
C ASN A 70 1.93 -25.79 21.46
N LYS A 71 2.21 -24.83 20.57
CA LYS A 71 3.31 -24.97 19.59
C LYS A 71 4.68 -24.90 20.25
N PHE A 72 4.85 -24.02 21.23
CA PHE A 72 6.11 -23.93 21.95
C PHE A 72 6.38 -25.17 22.80
N GLU A 73 5.37 -25.70 23.51
CA GLU A 73 5.48 -26.94 24.26
C GLU A 73 5.80 -28.14 23.35
N ALA A 74 5.21 -28.20 22.15
CA ALA A 74 5.46 -29.27 21.19
C ALA A 74 6.89 -29.28 20.61
N LEU A 75 7.58 -28.13 20.60
CA LEU A 75 8.95 -28.02 20.08
C LEU A 75 10.02 -28.56 21.05
N GLY A 76 9.67 -28.78 22.32
CA GLY A 76 10.60 -29.28 23.34
C GLY A 76 11.68 -28.27 23.75
N GLY A 77 12.33 -28.51 24.89
CA GLY A 77 13.46 -27.69 25.34
C GLY A 77 14.73 -28.03 24.55
N ALA A 78 15.24 -27.08 23.77
CA ALA A 78 16.57 -27.19 23.18
C ALA A 78 17.65 -26.80 24.21
N GLU A 79 18.82 -27.45 24.18
CA GLU A 79 19.94 -27.11 25.08
C GLU A 79 20.69 -25.84 24.63
N GLU A 80 20.68 -25.55 23.34
CA GLU A 80 21.37 -24.41 22.75
C GLU A 80 20.46 -23.17 22.69
N VAL A 81 20.95 -22.04 23.22
CA VAL A 81 20.20 -20.77 23.33
C VAL A 81 19.73 -20.26 21.97
N GLU A 82 20.54 -20.39 20.93
CA GLU A 82 20.18 -19.95 19.57
C GLU A 82 19.00 -20.76 19.02
N GLN A 83 18.96 -22.05 19.33
CA GLN A 83 17.91 -22.95 18.90
C GLN A 83 16.62 -22.73 19.70
N GLN A 84 16.72 -22.42 20.99
CA GLN A 84 15.57 -21.97 21.79
C GLN A 84 14.95 -20.69 21.21
N TRP A 85 15.78 -19.73 20.78
CA TRP A 85 15.32 -18.49 20.18
C TRP A 85 14.58 -18.72 18.86
N GLU A 86 15.13 -19.53 17.96
CA GLU A 86 14.45 -19.84 16.69
C GLU A 86 13.16 -20.64 16.90
N ASN A 87 13.11 -21.55 17.88
CA ASN A 87 11.89 -22.27 18.25
C ASN A 87 10.80 -21.34 18.80
N PHE A 88 11.17 -20.38 19.63
CA PHE A 88 10.23 -19.38 20.15
C PHE A 88 9.66 -18.51 19.03
N LYS A 89 10.54 -18.05 18.15
CA LYS A 89 10.19 -17.21 17.00
C LYS A 89 9.30 -17.96 15.99
N SER A 90 9.59 -19.23 15.72
CA SER A 90 8.77 -20.06 14.83
C SER A 90 7.37 -20.27 15.42
N ALA A 91 7.27 -20.64 16.70
CA ALA A 91 5.99 -20.85 17.38
C ALA A 91 5.09 -19.59 17.33
N ILE A 92 5.66 -18.41 17.61
CA ILE A 92 4.96 -17.12 17.52
C ILE A 92 4.47 -16.88 16.10
N MET A 93 5.36 -17.02 15.11
CA MET A 93 5.04 -16.70 13.73
C MET A 93 3.97 -17.65 13.15
N GLU A 94 4.07 -18.94 13.46
CA GLU A 94 3.11 -19.93 12.98
C GLU A 94 1.73 -19.76 13.63
N ALA A 95 1.68 -19.55 14.95
CA ALA A 95 0.42 -19.24 15.64
C ALA A 95 -0.21 -17.97 15.08
N ALA A 96 0.60 -16.95 14.77
CA ALA A 96 0.13 -15.69 14.20
C ALA A 96 -0.45 -15.90 12.79
N THR A 97 0.17 -16.78 11.98
CA THR A 97 -0.33 -17.10 10.63
C THR A 97 -1.68 -17.82 10.63
N GLU A 98 -1.98 -18.63 11.64
CA GLU A 98 -3.23 -19.39 11.74
C GLU A 98 -4.36 -18.56 12.34
N VAL A 99 -4.07 -17.81 13.40
CA VAL A 99 -5.12 -17.18 14.23
C VAL A 99 -5.34 -15.72 13.85
N ILE A 100 -4.28 -14.98 13.50
CA ILE A 100 -4.39 -13.53 13.28
C ILE A 100 -4.58 -13.25 11.79
N PRO A 101 -5.67 -12.56 11.39
CA PRO A 101 -5.86 -12.22 10.00
C PRO A 101 -4.80 -11.23 9.53
N LYS A 102 -4.42 -11.38 8.27
CA LYS A 102 -3.43 -10.50 7.61
C LYS A 102 -4.07 -9.15 7.32
N VAL A 103 -3.28 -8.07 7.48
CA VAL A 103 -3.69 -6.72 7.12
C VAL A 103 -4.03 -6.71 5.62
N LYS A 104 -5.32 -6.51 5.32
CA LYS A 104 -5.76 -6.32 3.94
C LYS A 104 -5.10 -5.07 3.37
N ARG A 105 -4.70 -5.12 2.10
CA ARG A 105 -4.26 -3.90 1.40
C ARG A 105 -5.38 -2.87 1.51
N LYS A 106 -5.08 -1.68 2.02
CA LYS A 106 -6.04 -0.58 2.09
C LYS A 106 -6.65 -0.38 0.69
N ALA A 107 -7.97 -0.16 0.63
CA ALA A 107 -8.68 0.10 -0.61
C ALA A 107 -8.00 1.26 -1.37
N LYS A 108 -7.99 1.17 -2.71
CA LYS A 108 -7.15 2.01 -3.57
C LYS A 108 -7.43 3.51 -3.45
N GLN A 109 -8.57 3.94 -2.91
CA GLN A 109 -8.86 5.29 -2.42
C GLN A 109 -10.11 5.24 -1.49
N LYS A 110 -10.09 5.92 -0.34
CA LYS A 110 -11.23 5.92 0.62
C LYS A 110 -12.41 6.80 0.18
N TRP A 111 -12.16 7.76 -0.71
CA TRP A 111 -13.14 8.69 -1.24
C TRP A 111 -13.87 8.19 -2.50
N MET A 112 -13.51 7.02 -3.01
CA MET A 112 -14.14 6.46 -4.21
C MET A 112 -15.50 5.87 -3.85
N THR A 113 -16.58 6.48 -4.34
CA THR A 113 -17.95 6.04 -4.11
C THR A 113 -18.45 5.14 -5.25
N GLU A 114 -19.49 4.35 -4.97
CA GLU A 114 -20.14 3.50 -5.97
C GLU A 114 -20.76 4.31 -7.12
N GLU A 115 -21.26 5.51 -6.82
CA GLU A 115 -21.75 6.45 -7.83
C GLU A 115 -20.66 6.82 -8.86
N ILE A 116 -19.44 7.11 -8.40
CA ILE A 116 -18.31 7.40 -9.29
C ILE A 116 -17.98 6.19 -10.16
N LEU A 117 -18.02 4.98 -9.58
CA LEU A 117 -17.77 3.74 -10.33
C LEU A 117 -18.83 3.50 -11.42
N ASN A 118 -20.09 3.77 -11.12
CA ASN A 118 -21.18 3.67 -12.10
C ASN A 118 -21.02 4.70 -13.22
N LEU A 119 -20.66 5.95 -12.90
CA LEU A 119 -20.37 6.97 -13.92
C LEU A 119 -19.14 6.61 -14.79
N MET A 120 -18.13 5.96 -14.22
CA MET A 120 -16.99 5.43 -15.00
C MET A 120 -17.43 4.31 -15.95
N GLU A 121 -18.37 3.46 -15.53
CA GLU A 121 -18.95 2.41 -16.36
C GLU A 121 -19.81 2.99 -17.49
N GLU A 122 -20.64 4.00 -17.20
CA GLU A 122 -21.40 4.73 -18.21
C GLU A 122 -20.48 5.40 -19.24
N ARG A 123 -19.36 6.00 -18.77
CA ARG A 123 -18.34 6.58 -19.63
C ARG A 123 -17.73 5.52 -20.55
N ARG A 124 -17.44 4.32 -20.03
CA ARG A 124 -16.93 3.19 -20.81
C ARG A 124 -17.90 2.77 -21.92
N CYS A 125 -19.20 2.71 -21.62
CA CYS A 125 -20.24 2.39 -22.60
C CYS A 125 -20.43 3.51 -23.65
N ALA A 126 -20.15 4.77 -23.31
CA ALA A 126 -20.32 5.92 -24.20
C ALA A 126 -19.15 6.14 -25.19
N LYS A 127 -18.13 5.27 -25.24
CA LYS A 127 -16.91 5.45 -26.05
C LYS A 127 -17.16 5.69 -27.56
N GLY A 128 -18.31 5.28 -28.09
CA GLY A 128 -18.72 5.52 -29.49
C GLY A 128 -19.32 6.90 -29.76
N ASN A 129 -19.73 7.66 -28.73
CA ASN A 129 -20.30 9.00 -28.87
C ASN A 129 -19.41 10.01 -28.14
N LYS A 130 -18.65 10.79 -28.92
CA LYS A 130 -17.66 11.74 -28.39
C LYS A 130 -18.28 12.78 -27.45
N GLU A 131 -19.41 13.36 -27.83
CA GLU A 131 -20.07 14.42 -27.05
C GLU A 131 -20.57 13.88 -25.70
N LYS A 132 -21.26 12.73 -25.73
CA LYS A 132 -21.73 12.05 -24.51
C LYS A 132 -20.56 11.62 -23.61
N TYR A 133 -19.47 11.12 -24.21
CA TYR A 133 -18.28 10.72 -23.49
C TYR A 133 -17.62 11.90 -22.76
N GLU A 134 -17.47 13.05 -23.44
CA GLU A 134 -16.91 14.27 -22.84
C GLU A 134 -17.78 14.82 -21.71
N GLN A 135 -19.11 14.82 -21.88
CA GLN A 135 -20.04 15.24 -20.82
C GLN A 135 -19.95 14.35 -19.58
N ILE A 136 -19.96 13.02 -19.75
CA ILE A 136 -19.82 12.09 -18.62
C ILE A 136 -18.43 12.21 -18.00
N HIS A 137 -17.38 12.40 -18.80
CA HIS A 137 -16.03 12.60 -18.29
C HIS A 137 -15.94 13.81 -17.36
N LYS A 138 -16.52 14.95 -17.76
CA LYS A 138 -16.60 16.15 -16.90
C LYS A 138 -17.31 15.85 -15.58
N LYS A 139 -18.46 15.17 -15.63
CA LYS A 139 -19.21 14.75 -14.42
C LYS A 139 -18.38 13.83 -13.52
N VAL A 140 -17.65 12.86 -14.10
CA VAL A 140 -16.76 11.97 -13.35
C VAL A 140 -15.65 12.78 -12.66
N GLN A 141 -15.02 13.73 -13.35
CA GLN A 141 -13.99 14.57 -12.77
C GLN A 141 -14.51 15.45 -11.63
N GLU A 142 -15.67 16.08 -11.83
CA GLU A 142 -16.35 16.91 -10.84
C GLU A 142 -16.69 16.09 -9.59
N LYS A 143 -17.36 14.95 -9.75
CA LYS A 143 -17.69 14.03 -8.65
C LYS A 143 -16.44 13.50 -7.94
N CYS A 144 -15.39 13.11 -8.68
CA CYS A 144 -14.12 12.70 -8.07
C CYS A 144 -13.51 13.82 -7.21
N THR A 145 -13.51 15.05 -7.73
CA THR A 145 -12.95 16.22 -7.04
C THR A 145 -13.74 16.51 -5.78
N MET A 146 -15.07 16.60 -5.89
CA MET A 146 -15.97 16.86 -4.77
C MET A 146 -15.90 15.77 -3.70
N SER A 147 -15.93 14.48 -4.08
CA SER A 147 -15.81 13.38 -3.10
C SER A 147 -14.45 13.37 -2.42
N LYS A 148 -13.38 13.69 -3.14
CA LYS A 148 -12.03 13.80 -2.56
C LYS A 148 -11.93 14.98 -1.60
N GLU A 149 -12.47 16.14 -1.96
CA GLU A 149 -12.51 17.34 -1.11
C GLU A 149 -13.34 17.11 0.14
N ASN A 150 -14.55 16.54 0.02
CA ASN A 150 -15.40 16.18 1.15
C ASN A 150 -14.67 15.25 2.12
N TRP A 151 -14.01 14.22 1.60
CA TRP A 151 -13.22 13.30 2.41
C TRP A 151 -12.05 14.01 3.13
N ILE A 152 -11.33 14.91 2.45
CA ILE A 152 -10.26 15.70 3.07
C ILE A 152 -10.84 16.61 4.16
N ASN A 153 -11.95 17.30 3.89
CA ASN A 153 -12.60 18.21 4.82
C ASN A 153 -13.12 17.49 6.07
N GLU A 154 -13.74 16.31 5.91
CA GLU A 154 -14.14 15.45 7.03
C GLU A 154 -12.93 15.04 7.87
N LYS A 155 -11.82 14.65 7.22
CA LYS A 155 -10.59 14.32 7.94
C LYS A 155 -9.97 15.53 8.66
N CYS A 156 -10.02 16.71 8.08
CA CYS A 156 -9.60 17.94 8.76
C CYS A 156 -10.43 18.21 10.02
N LYS A 157 -11.77 18.08 9.94
CA LYS A 157 -12.67 18.21 11.10
C LYS A 157 -12.36 17.18 12.18
N GLU A 158 -12.15 15.91 11.80
CA GLU A 158 -11.74 14.86 12.75
C GLU A 158 -10.41 15.21 13.46
N ILE A 159 -9.42 15.75 12.73
CA ILE A 159 -8.13 16.16 13.28
C ILE A 159 -8.31 17.32 14.27
N GLU A 160 -9.12 18.33 13.93
CA GLU A 160 -9.38 19.47 14.80
C GLU A 160 -10.05 19.06 16.12
N GLN A 161 -11.01 18.13 16.06
CA GLN A 161 -11.66 17.57 17.25
C GLN A 161 -10.68 16.75 18.10
N GLN A 162 -9.88 15.89 17.45
CA GLN A 162 -8.89 15.05 18.14
C GLN A 162 -7.73 15.84 18.72
N ARG A 163 -7.45 17.07 18.22
CA ARG A 163 -6.41 17.95 18.76
C ARG A 163 -6.55 18.21 20.26
N LYS A 164 -7.79 18.26 20.77
CA LYS A 164 -8.07 18.52 22.19
C LYS A 164 -7.82 17.31 23.09
N HIS A 165 -7.91 16.08 22.57
CA HIS A 165 -7.97 14.86 23.37
C HIS A 165 -6.83 13.86 23.11
N ALA A 166 -6.25 13.85 21.90
CA ALA A 166 -5.24 12.87 21.49
C ALA A 166 -4.25 13.44 20.45
N PRO A 167 -3.23 14.21 20.86
CA PRO A 167 -2.29 14.82 19.92
C PRO A 167 -1.47 13.80 19.11
N GLN A 168 -1.28 12.58 19.64
CA GLN A 168 -0.52 11.52 18.95
C GLN A 168 -1.24 10.97 17.72
N THR A 169 -2.59 11.02 17.65
CA THR A 169 -3.32 10.49 16.48
C THR A 169 -3.30 11.44 15.29
N ILE A 170 -2.99 12.73 15.52
CA ILE A 170 -2.92 13.77 14.48
C ILE A 170 -1.92 13.38 13.39
N TYR A 171 -0.70 13.02 13.77
CA TYR A 171 0.36 12.66 12.81
C TYR A 171 -0.04 11.47 11.93
N ARG A 172 -0.69 10.46 12.52
CA ARG A 172 -1.19 9.29 11.79
C ARG A 172 -2.28 9.66 10.78
N ASN A 173 -3.16 10.59 11.13
CA ASN A 173 -4.22 11.06 10.25
C ASN A 173 -3.65 11.92 9.11
N ILE A 174 -2.67 12.78 9.40
CA ILE A 174 -1.95 13.58 8.39
C ILE A 174 -1.22 12.67 7.39
N GLU A 175 -0.51 11.64 7.89
CA GLU A 175 0.10 10.61 7.03
C GLU A 175 -0.93 9.88 6.16
N GLU A 176 -2.15 9.69 6.66
CA GLU A 176 -3.22 9.05 5.89
C GLU A 176 -3.76 9.93 4.76
N ILE A 177 -3.82 11.25 4.96
CA ILE A 177 -4.25 12.23 3.93
C ILE A 177 -3.17 12.39 2.86
N ILE A 178 -1.93 12.64 3.28
CA ILE A 178 -0.84 13.09 2.39
C ILE A 178 -0.02 11.91 1.86
N GLY A 179 -0.08 10.75 2.53
CA GLY A 179 0.84 9.65 2.32
C GLY A 179 2.15 9.84 3.09
N LYS A 180 2.94 8.77 3.20
CA LYS A 180 4.26 8.82 3.82
C LYS A 180 5.18 9.69 2.98
N ARG A 181 5.57 10.84 3.52
CA ARG A 181 6.65 11.65 2.95
C ARG A 181 7.95 10.93 3.25
N THR A 182 8.58 10.36 2.23
CA THR A 182 10.00 10.01 2.33
C THR A 182 10.75 11.32 2.23
N CYS A 183 11.05 11.95 3.37
CA CYS A 183 12.18 12.86 3.37
C CYS A 183 13.41 11.98 3.11
N LEU A 184 14.02 12.14 1.94
CA LEU A 184 15.43 11.82 1.81
C LEU A 184 16.11 12.84 2.71
N SER A 185 16.24 12.51 4.01
CA SER A 185 17.20 13.20 4.86
C SER A 185 18.55 12.79 4.31
N THR A 186 18.99 13.47 3.25
CA THR A 186 20.41 13.59 2.99
C THR A 186 20.87 14.33 4.23
N GLY A 187 21.54 13.65 5.16
CA GLY A 187 22.05 14.23 6.41
C GLY A 187 23.15 15.27 6.15
N CYS A 188 23.09 15.94 5.01
CA CYS A 188 24.02 16.92 4.54
C CYS A 188 23.34 18.30 4.52
N ILE A 189 23.95 19.24 5.22
CA ILE A 189 23.45 20.60 5.34
C ILE A 189 24.40 21.52 4.59
N LYS A 190 23.86 22.43 3.77
CA LYS A 190 24.66 23.38 2.99
C LYS A 190 25.09 24.56 3.87
N ALA A 191 26.39 24.74 4.10
CA ALA A 191 26.97 25.87 4.83
C ALA A 191 26.69 27.19 4.11
N MET A 192 26.82 28.34 4.81
CA MET A 192 26.68 29.66 4.17
C MET A 192 27.68 29.87 3.03
N ASN A 193 28.82 29.20 3.10
CA ASN A 193 29.93 29.29 2.15
C ASN A 193 29.68 28.44 0.89
N GLY A 194 28.59 27.67 0.85
CA GLY A 194 28.23 26.80 -0.27
C GLY A 194 28.62 25.32 -0.09
N ASP A 195 29.43 25.00 0.91
CA ASP A 195 29.93 23.65 1.18
C ASP A 195 28.86 22.71 1.74
N ILE A 196 28.95 21.43 1.43
CA ILE A 196 28.02 20.38 1.87
C ILE A 196 28.60 19.69 3.10
N ILE A 197 28.04 19.93 4.28
CA ILE A 197 28.50 19.38 5.56
C ILE A 197 27.73 18.08 5.85
N ILE A 198 28.45 16.95 5.92
CA ILE A 198 27.89 15.62 6.18
C ILE A 198 28.16 15.16 7.64
N ASP A 199 29.20 15.70 8.28
CA ASP A 199 29.63 15.34 9.63
C ASP A 199 28.70 15.93 10.70
N LYS A 200 28.25 15.10 11.65
CA LYS A 200 27.32 15.52 12.73
C LYS A 200 27.90 16.58 13.66
N GLU A 201 29.20 16.53 13.93
CA GLU A 201 29.88 17.47 14.84
C GLU A 201 29.92 18.88 14.23
N LYS A 202 30.26 18.99 12.94
CA LYS A 202 30.28 20.26 12.20
C LYS A 202 28.90 20.85 11.94
N ILE A 203 27.84 20.05 12.02
CA ILE A 203 26.45 20.53 11.96
C ILE A 203 26.05 21.23 13.27
N LEU A 204 26.58 20.77 14.40
CA LEU A 204 26.32 21.33 15.73
C LEU A 204 27.06 22.64 16.00
N GLU A 205 28.22 22.84 15.38
CA GLU A 205 29.06 24.04 15.50
C GLU A 205 28.66 25.20 14.58
N ARG A 206 27.55 25.07 13.84
CA ARG A 206 27.07 26.08 12.90
C ARG A 206 26.25 27.18 13.55
#